data_AF-A0A2K3LBM4-F1
#
_entry.id   AF-A0A2K3LBM4-F1
#
_cell.length_a   1.000
_cell.length_b   1.000
_cell.length_c   1.000
_cell.angle_alpha   90.00
_cell.angle_beta   90.00
_cell.angle_gamma   90.00
#
_symmetry.space_group_name_H-M   'P 1'
#
loop_
_entity.id
_entity.type
_entity.pdbx_description
1 polymer ?
#
loop_
_entity_poly.entity_id
_entity_poly.type
_entity_poly.pdbx_seq_one_letter_code
_entity_poly.pdbx_strand_id
1 'polypeptide(L)'
;MNNDGVAVSIIFVLVIAHGEQVYLRVKEKSSSKRWFASEDINSLEELIGRLRRLKENVGFIVNRVTAIQASLDSWQSEQINRKLYYLSFLSIIFLPLSIITGVFGMNVGGVPWTGQNSPEIKDGFRNVMLLCVAMLVFVLLCFLFPALYRRIVTGWREKRTLGKSWSLNKKSLLRKPLRIDDAARGGYLRI
;
A
#
# COMPACT_ATOMS: atom_id res chain seq x y z
N MET A 1 7.80 -15.89 -8.24
CA MET A 1 7.24 -16.05 -6.88
C MET A 1 5.74 -16.31 -7.05
N ASN A 2 5.13 -17.45 -6.74
CA ASN A 2 5.58 -18.74 -6.26
C ASN A 2 4.51 -19.74 -6.75
N ASN A 3 4.61 -20.20 -8.00
CA ASN A 3 3.62 -21.14 -8.56
C ASN A 3 3.57 -22.42 -7.72
N ASP A 4 4.70 -22.76 -7.13
CA ASP A 4 4.88 -23.91 -6.23
C ASP A 4 4.14 -23.70 -4.91
N GLY A 5 4.18 -22.50 -4.33
CA GLY A 5 3.44 -22.18 -3.10
C GLY A 5 1.92 -22.17 -3.29
N VAL A 6 1.44 -21.62 -4.42
CA VAL A 6 0.01 -21.65 -4.76
C VAL A 6 -0.44 -23.08 -5.06
N ALA A 7 0.36 -23.86 -5.80
CA ALA A 7 0.10 -25.27 -6.05
C ALA A 7 0.05 -26.09 -4.76
N VAL A 8 1.01 -25.90 -3.85
CA VAL A 8 1.02 -26.60 -2.54
C VAL A 8 -0.21 -26.24 -1.72
N SER A 9 -0.62 -24.97 -1.69
CA SER A 9 -1.82 -24.53 -0.95
C SER A 9 -3.10 -25.14 -1.55
N ILE A 10 -3.22 -25.16 -2.88
CA ILE A 10 -4.34 -25.78 -3.60
C ILE A 10 -4.38 -27.30 -3.37
N ILE A 11 -3.23 -27.98 -3.49
CA ILE A 11 -3.10 -29.42 -3.25
C ILE A 11 -3.49 -29.75 -1.81
N PHE A 12 -3.05 -28.94 -0.85
CA PHE A 12 -3.35 -29.17 0.56
C PHE A 12 -4.85 -29.01 0.87
N VAL A 13 -5.50 -27.98 0.31
CA VAL A 13 -6.96 -27.81 0.41
C VAL A 13 -7.71 -28.97 -0.25
N LEU A 14 -7.26 -29.43 -1.41
CA LEU A 14 -7.82 -30.60 -2.11
C LEU A 14 -7.69 -31.87 -1.28
N VAL A 15 -6.51 -32.14 -0.71
CA VAL A 15 -6.26 -33.31 0.14
C VAL A 15 -7.17 -33.29 1.37
N ILE A 16 -7.31 -32.14 2.03
CA ILE A 16 -8.22 -31.98 3.17
C ILE A 16 -9.68 -32.21 2.76
N ALA A 17 -10.11 -31.67 1.62
CA ALA A 17 -11.46 -31.87 1.10
C ALA A 17 -11.72 -33.34 0.72
N HIS A 18 -10.72 -34.03 0.16
CA HIS A 18 -10.83 -35.43 -0.20
C HIS A 18 -10.88 -36.34 1.03
N GLY A 19 -10.10 -36.01 2.08
CA GLY A 19 -10.16 -36.70 3.37
C GLY A 19 -11.57 -36.70 3.97
N GLU A 20 -12.28 -35.56 3.90
CA GLU A 20 -13.67 -35.47 4.36
C GLU A 20 -14.61 -36.42 3.61
N GLN A 21 -14.49 -36.50 2.28
CA GLN A 21 -15.32 -37.41 1.49
C GLN A 21 -15.07 -38.88 1.81
N VAL A 22 -13.82 -39.26 2.06
CA VAL A 22 -13.47 -40.63 2.45
C VAL A 22 -14.07 -40.96 3.81
N TYR A 23 -13.97 -40.06 4.80
CA TYR A 23 -14.54 -40.28 6.13
C TYR A 23 -16.08 -40.34 6.11
N LEU A 24 -16.73 -39.46 5.35
CA LEU A 24 -18.20 -39.49 5.19
C LEU A 24 -18.66 -40.79 4.53
N ARG A 25 -17.91 -41.27 3.53
CA ARG A 25 -18.18 -42.55 2.86
C ARG A 25 -17.95 -43.75 3.77
N VAL A 26 -16.95 -43.71 4.65
CA VAL A 26 -16.71 -44.74 5.68
C VAL A 26 -17.84 -44.76 6.70
N LYS A 27 -18.32 -43.60 7.15
CA LYS A 27 -19.49 -43.48 8.03
C LYS A 27 -20.73 -44.12 7.40
N GLU A 28 -21.04 -43.74 6.16
CA GLU A 28 -22.21 -44.24 5.41
C GLU A 28 -22.18 -45.77 5.24
N LYS A 29 -21.03 -46.34 4.87
CA LYS A 29 -20.85 -47.80 4.76
C LYS A 29 -20.89 -48.53 6.10
N SER A 30 -20.48 -47.89 7.19
CA SER A 30 -20.47 -48.50 8.52
C SER A 30 -21.88 -48.52 9.14
N SER A 31 -22.67 -47.46 8.99
CA SER A 31 -24.08 -47.41 9.41
C SER A 31 -24.98 -48.40 8.65
N SER A 32 -24.57 -48.84 7.45
CA SER A 32 -25.29 -49.84 6.67
C SER A 32 -25.13 -51.28 7.21
N LYS A 33 -24.15 -51.56 8.07
CA LYS A 33 -23.83 -52.92 8.51
C LYS A 33 -24.35 -53.20 9.92
N ARG A 34 -25.09 -54.31 10.07
CA ARG A 34 -25.76 -54.75 11.32
C ARG A 34 -24.84 -55.12 12.51
N TRP A 35 -23.52 -55.11 12.34
CA TRP A 35 -22.53 -55.50 13.37
C TRP A 35 -21.82 -54.30 14.03
N PHE A 36 -22.08 -53.07 13.59
CA PHE A 36 -21.56 -51.87 14.23
C PHE A 36 -22.42 -51.52 15.45
N ALA A 37 -21.83 -51.48 16.64
CA ALA A 37 -22.52 -51.03 17.83
C ALA A 37 -22.75 -49.50 17.76
N SER A 38 -23.81 -49.02 18.41
CA SER A 38 -24.13 -47.58 18.47
C SER A 38 -23.02 -46.75 19.10
N GLU A 39 -22.20 -47.34 19.99
CA GLU A 39 -21.04 -46.68 20.63
C GLU A 39 -19.89 -46.40 19.65
N ASP A 40 -19.63 -47.30 18.69
CA ASP A 40 -18.61 -47.11 17.68
C ASP A 40 -19.00 -45.98 16.71
N ILE A 41 -20.29 -45.87 16.39
CA ILE A 41 -20.85 -44.80 15.53
C ILE A 41 -20.70 -43.44 16.22
N ASN A 42 -21.02 -43.34 17.52
CA ASN A 42 -20.86 -42.11 18.29
C ASN A 42 -19.38 -41.70 18.40
N SER A 43 -18.48 -42.66 18.62
CA SER A 43 -17.03 -42.41 18.67
C SER A 43 -16.50 -41.90 17.34
N LEU A 44 -16.97 -42.47 16.22
CA LEU A 44 -16.63 -42.02 14.87
C LEU A 44 -17.16 -40.61 14.60
N GLU A 45 -18.37 -40.28 15.05
CA GLU A 45 -18.96 -38.94 14.90
C GLU A 45 -18.18 -37.88 15.70
N GLU A 46 -17.74 -38.21 16.91
CA GLU A 46 -16.90 -37.32 17.70
C GLU A 46 -15.54 -37.08 17.02
N LEU A 47 -14.92 -38.13 16.47
CA LEU A 47 -13.67 -38.02 15.70
C LEU A 47 -13.84 -37.15 14.45
N ILE A 48 -14.94 -37.32 13.72
CA ILE A 48 -15.27 -36.48 12.56
C ILE A 48 -15.44 -35.02 12.98
N GLY A 49 -16.13 -34.77 14.10
CA GLY A 49 -16.28 -33.43 14.67
C GLY A 49 -14.94 -32.78 15.02
N ARG A 50 -14.02 -33.54 15.65
CA ARG A 50 -12.66 -33.08 15.97
C ARG A 50 -11.84 -32.77 14.71
N LEU A 51 -11.92 -33.65 13.70
CA LEU A 51 -11.22 -33.45 12.42
C LEU A 51 -11.73 -32.22 11.68
N ARG A 52 -13.05 -31.98 11.68
CA ARG A 52 -13.66 -30.81 11.06
C ARG A 52 -13.21 -29.50 11.70
N ARG A 53 -13.15 -29.45 13.03
CA ARG A 53 -12.60 -28.29 13.77
C ARG A 53 -11.12 -28.07 13.45
N LEU A 54 -10.32 -29.13 13.40
CA LEU A 54 -8.90 -29.02 13.03
C LEU A 54 -8.73 -28.46 11.60
N LYS A 55 -9.54 -28.93 10.65
CA LYS A 55 -9.58 -28.41 9.28
C LYS A 55 -9.91 -26.91 9.25
N GLU A 56 -10.93 -26.48 9.98
CA GLU A 56 -11.31 -25.06 10.03
C GLU A 56 -10.18 -24.19 10.58
N ASN A 57 -9.51 -24.64 11.64
CA ASN A 57 -8.34 -23.96 12.20
C ASN A 57 -7.18 -23.87 11.20
N VAL A 58 -6.90 -24.96 10.50
CA VAL A 58 -5.85 -24.99 9.47
C VAL A 58 -6.21 -24.10 8.28
N GLY A 59 -7.47 -24.10 7.82
CA GLY A 59 -7.95 -23.21 6.78
C GLY A 59 -7.79 -21.74 7.14
N PHE A 60 -8.06 -21.38 8.41
CA PHE A 60 -7.83 -20.03 8.92
C PHE A 60 -6.34 -19.63 8.87
N ILE A 61 -5.44 -20.54 9.25
CA ILE A 61 -3.98 -20.31 9.19
C ILE A 61 -3.54 -20.10 7.74
N VAL A 62 -3.98 -20.95 6.81
CA VAL A 62 -3.66 -20.83 5.38
C VAL A 62 -4.12 -19.48 4.82
N ASN A 63 -5.32 -19.05 5.16
CA ASN A 63 -5.84 -17.75 4.72
C ASN A 63 -4.98 -16.59 5.27
N ARG A 64 -4.59 -16.64 6.55
CA ARG A 64 -3.69 -15.65 7.15
C ARG A 64 -2.31 -15.63 6.50
N VAL A 65 -1.71 -16.79 6.25
CA VAL A 65 -0.41 -16.89 5.58
C VAL A 65 -0.50 -16.31 4.17
N THR A 66 -1.58 -16.58 3.45
CA THR A 66 -1.81 -16.03 2.10
C THR A 66 -1.92 -14.51 2.12
N ALA A 67 -2.63 -13.95 3.11
CA ALA A 67 -2.73 -12.50 3.30
C ALA A 67 -1.37 -11.86 3.64
N ILE A 68 -0.57 -12.52 4.49
CA ILE A 68 0.79 -12.07 4.82
C ILE A 68 1.68 -12.12 3.58
N GLN A 69 1.62 -13.19 2.78
CA GLN A 69 2.38 -13.31 1.55
C GLN A 69 2.04 -12.18 0.58
N ALA A 70 0.75 -11.88 0.38
CA ALA A 70 0.34 -10.76 -0.46
C ALA A 70 0.86 -9.41 0.07
N SER A 71 0.91 -9.24 1.39
CA SER A 71 1.46 -8.04 2.03
C SER A 71 2.99 -7.93 1.84
N LEU A 72 3.72 -9.05 1.93
CA LEU A 72 5.16 -9.11 1.67
C LEU A 72 5.48 -8.82 0.21
N ASP A 73 4.72 -9.38 -0.73
CA ASP A 73 4.90 -9.13 -2.16
C ASP A 73 4.65 -7.65 -2.49
N SER A 74 3.61 -7.05 -1.88
CA SER A 74 3.35 -5.62 -1.99
C SER A 74 4.51 -4.79 -1.42
N TRP A 75 5.02 -5.15 -0.23
CA TRP A 75 6.15 -4.46 0.39
C TRP A 75 7.42 -4.57 -0.45
N GLN A 76 7.72 -5.76 -0.98
CA GLN A 76 8.88 -5.99 -1.85
C GLN A 76 8.77 -5.17 -3.14
N SER A 77 7.59 -5.13 -3.75
CA SER A 77 7.33 -4.31 -4.93
C SER A 77 7.58 -2.81 -4.64
N GLU A 78 7.13 -2.32 -3.48
CA GLU A 78 7.40 -0.94 -3.05
C GLU A 78 8.91 -0.67 -2.90
N GLN A 79 9.67 -1.60 -2.31
CA GLN A 79 11.13 -1.47 -2.21
C GLN A 79 11.81 -1.44 -3.58
N ILE A 80 11.38 -2.30 -4.51
CA ILE A 80 11.91 -2.32 -5.88
C ILE A 80 11.59 -1.00 -6.59
N ASN A 81 10.34 -0.55 -6.50
CA ASN A 81 9.91 0.69 -7.11
C ASN A 81 10.70 1.90 -6.58
N ARG A 82 10.93 1.94 -5.26
CA ARG A 82 11.80 2.95 -4.62
C ARG A 82 13.23 2.89 -5.17
N LYS A 83 13.81 1.71 -5.33
CA LYS A 83 15.16 1.56 -5.91
C LYS A 83 15.21 2.01 -7.36
N LEU A 84 14.22 1.60 -8.18
CA LEU A 84 14.11 2.03 -9.58
C LEU A 84 13.98 3.55 -9.68
N TYR A 85 13.20 4.19 -8.79
CA TYR A 85 13.10 5.64 -8.74
C TYR A 85 14.46 6.31 -8.54
N TYR A 86 15.31 5.82 -7.64
CA TYR A 86 16.67 6.34 -7.47
C TYR A 86 17.56 6.12 -8.69
N LEU A 87 17.48 4.94 -9.33
CA LEU A 87 18.23 4.65 -10.55
C LEU A 87 17.80 5.54 -11.72
N SER A 88 16.50 5.72 -11.94
CA SER A 88 15.97 6.62 -12.95
C SER A 88 16.37 8.07 -12.70
N PHE A 89 16.34 8.53 -11.45
CA PHE A 89 16.82 9.85 -11.08
C PHE A 89 18.30 10.05 -11.43
N LEU A 90 19.14 9.06 -11.12
CA LEU A 90 20.55 9.08 -11.45
C LEU A 90 20.78 9.13 -12.98
N SER A 91 20.04 8.34 -13.75
CA SER A 91 20.10 8.35 -15.21
C SER A 91 19.71 9.70 -15.82
N ILE A 92 18.68 10.36 -15.29
CA ILE A 92 18.26 11.70 -15.78
C ILE A 92 19.36 12.74 -15.55
N ILE A 93 20.13 12.63 -14.47
CA ILE A 93 21.28 13.51 -14.21
C ILE A 93 22.47 13.17 -15.11
N PHE A 94 22.78 11.88 -15.28
CA PHE A 94 23.94 11.46 -16.07
C PHE A 94 23.75 11.58 -17.58
N LEU A 95 22.52 11.57 -18.08
CA LEU A 95 22.26 11.72 -19.50
C LEU A 95 22.79 13.06 -20.08
N PRO A 96 22.43 14.25 -19.56
CA PRO A 96 22.98 15.51 -20.05
C PRO A 96 24.47 15.66 -19.78
N LEU A 97 24.96 15.19 -18.62
CA LEU A 97 26.39 15.17 -18.30
C LEU A 97 27.17 14.36 -19.34
N SER A 98 26.70 13.15 -19.66
CA SER A 98 27.29 12.26 -20.66
C SER A 98 27.32 12.88 -22.06
N ILE A 99 26.24 13.58 -22.46
CA ILE A 99 26.19 14.29 -23.74
C ILE A 99 27.24 15.41 -23.78
N ILE A 100 27.33 16.21 -22.71
CA ILE A 100 28.30 17.30 -22.61
C ILE A 100 29.72 16.72 -22.68
N THR A 101 30.08 15.78 -21.80
CA THR A 101 31.42 15.18 -21.79
C THR A 101 31.73 14.44 -23.09
N GLY A 102 30.74 13.84 -23.75
CA GLY A 102 30.90 13.18 -25.04
C GLY A 102 31.24 14.17 -26.16
N VAL A 103 30.49 15.27 -26.27
CA VAL A 103 30.73 16.32 -27.28
C VAL A 103 32.08 17.00 -27.08
N PHE A 104 32.49 17.27 -25.83
CA PHE A 104 33.80 17.87 -25.52
C PHE A 104 34.97 16.87 -25.57
N GLY A 105 34.71 15.58 -25.37
CA GLY A 105 35.71 14.52 -25.37
C GLY A 105 36.00 13.95 -26.76
N MET A 106 35.03 14.05 -27.70
CA MET A 106 35.34 13.89 -29.11
C MET A 106 36.31 15.01 -29.48
N ASN A 107 37.45 14.66 -30.07
CA ASN A 107 38.52 15.59 -30.45
C ASN A 107 38.09 16.42 -31.69
N VAL A 108 36.91 17.03 -31.64
CA VAL A 108 36.32 17.87 -32.67
C VAL A 108 36.77 19.31 -32.43
N GLY A 109 37.87 19.69 -33.10
CA GLY A 109 38.22 21.09 -33.25
C GLY A 109 37.09 21.83 -33.96
N GLY A 110 36.38 22.72 -33.26
CA GLY A 110 35.25 23.46 -33.84
C GLY A 110 34.01 23.56 -32.97
N VAL A 111 34.05 23.22 -31.68
CA VAL A 111 32.96 23.60 -30.78
C VAL A 111 32.86 25.14 -30.79
N PRO A 112 31.71 25.75 -31.10
CA PRO A 112 31.54 27.19 -30.88
C PRO A 112 31.96 27.44 -29.43
N TRP A 113 32.81 28.44 -29.18
CA TRP A 113 33.53 28.72 -27.91
C TRP A 113 35.02 28.32 -27.82
N THR A 114 35.62 27.61 -28.79
CA THR A 114 37.09 27.32 -28.79
C THR A 114 37.90 28.13 -29.82
N GLY A 115 37.26 28.96 -30.63
CA GLY A 115 37.94 29.78 -31.64
C GLY A 115 38.66 30.99 -31.03
N GLN A 116 39.99 31.04 -31.13
CA GLN A 116 40.86 32.13 -30.65
C GLN A 116 40.74 33.46 -31.43
N ASN A 117 39.81 33.61 -32.37
CA ASN A 117 39.82 34.72 -33.34
C ASN A 117 38.89 35.91 -33.01
N SER A 118 38.40 36.03 -31.78
CA SER A 118 37.66 37.22 -31.34
C SER A 118 37.88 37.52 -29.85
N PRO A 119 38.27 38.75 -29.47
CA PRO A 119 38.61 39.12 -28.09
C PRO A 119 37.42 39.11 -27.10
N GLU A 120 36.21 38.80 -27.57
CA GLU A 120 34.99 38.60 -26.75
C GLU A 120 34.81 37.14 -26.28
N ILE A 121 35.59 36.17 -26.80
CA ILE A 121 35.48 34.72 -26.47
C ILE A 121 36.54 34.29 -25.44
N LYS A 122 36.79 35.11 -24.41
CA LYS A 122 37.71 34.72 -23.31
C LYS A 122 37.10 33.68 -22.36
N ASP A 123 35.79 33.47 -22.41
CA ASP A 123 35.06 32.74 -21.36
C ASP A 123 34.33 31.49 -21.87
N GLY A 124 34.79 30.88 -22.96
CA GLY A 124 34.15 29.70 -23.55
C GLY A 124 34.01 28.50 -22.65
N PHE A 125 35.08 28.18 -21.93
CA PHE A 125 35.05 27.16 -20.90
C PHE A 125 34.05 27.50 -19.79
N ARG A 126 34.00 28.77 -19.36
CA ARG A 126 33.08 29.24 -18.31
C ARG A 126 31.62 29.18 -18.77
N ASN A 127 31.32 29.48 -20.03
CA ASN A 127 29.97 29.43 -20.57
C ASN A 127 29.46 27.99 -20.73
N VAL A 128 30.33 27.06 -21.13
CA VAL A 128 30.02 25.62 -21.14
C VAL A 128 29.77 25.10 -19.73
N MET A 129 30.60 25.51 -18.77
CA MET A 129 30.43 25.13 -17.37
C MET A 129 29.13 25.71 -16.79
N LEU A 130 28.79 26.97 -17.12
CA LEU A 130 27.51 27.60 -16.79
C LEU A 130 26.32 26.85 -17.42
N LEU A 131 26.43 26.44 -18.68
CA LEU A 131 25.37 25.68 -19.38
C LEU A 131 25.17 24.30 -18.73
N CYS A 132 26.26 23.62 -18.38
CA CYS A 132 26.22 22.34 -17.67
C CYS A 132 25.55 22.47 -16.30
N VAL A 133 25.93 23.50 -15.52
CA VAL A 133 25.32 23.81 -14.22
C VAL A 133 23.85 24.21 -14.39
N ALA A 134 23.51 25.03 -15.39
CA ALA A 134 22.14 25.46 -15.66
C ALA A 134 21.23 24.28 -16.04
N MET A 135 21.71 23.33 -16.86
CA MET A 135 21.00 22.09 -17.19
C MET A 135 20.78 21.22 -15.96
N LEU A 136 21.79 21.08 -15.09
CA LEU A 136 21.67 20.37 -13.82
C LEU A 136 20.63 21.01 -12.89
N VAL A 137 20.66 22.34 -12.78
CA VAL A 137 19.69 23.13 -11.99
C VAL A 137 18.29 23.01 -12.57
N PHE A 138 18.14 23.03 -13.90
CA PHE A 138 16.86 22.86 -14.58
C PHE A 138 16.28 21.46 -14.30
N VAL A 139 17.09 20.40 -14.39
CA VAL A 139 16.68 19.03 -14.04
C VAL A 139 16.26 18.94 -12.57
N LEU A 140 17.04 19.52 -11.66
CA LEU A 140 16.71 19.60 -10.23
C LEU A 140 15.39 20.35 -10.00
N LEU A 141 15.16 21.48 -10.68
CA LEU A 141 13.93 22.26 -10.61
C LEU A 141 12.73 21.47 -11.14
N CYS A 142 12.85 20.80 -12.28
CA CYS A 142 11.80 19.93 -12.83
C CYS A 142 11.43 18.80 -11.86
N PHE A 143 12.37 18.33 -11.04
CA PHE A 143 12.13 17.28 -10.06
C PHE A 143 11.58 17.81 -8.72
N LEU A 144 12.05 18.99 -8.30
CA LEU A 144 11.54 19.72 -7.14
C LEU A 144 10.12 20.21 -7.37
N PHE A 145 9.76 20.63 -8.58
CA PHE A 145 8.45 21.18 -8.91
C PHE A 145 7.27 20.25 -8.53
N PRO A 146 7.23 18.96 -8.93
CA PRO A 146 6.17 18.03 -8.50
C PRO A 146 6.24 17.68 -7.00
N ALA A 147 7.43 17.71 -6.38
CA ALA A 147 7.57 17.51 -4.93
C ALA A 147 7.04 18.71 -4.12
N LEU A 148 7.34 19.92 -4.57
CA LEU A 148 6.90 21.19 -4.00
C LEU A 148 5.39 21.37 -4.23
N TYR A 149 4.90 21.05 -5.43
CA TYR A 149 3.49 21.06 -5.78
C TYR A 149 2.69 20.14 -4.85
N ARG A 150 3.16 18.91 -4.62
CA ARG A 150 2.52 17.99 -3.67
C ARG A 150 2.50 18.53 -2.24
N ARG A 151 3.60 19.12 -1.76
CA ARG A 151 3.67 19.73 -0.40
C ARG A 151 2.75 20.94 -0.23
N ILE A 152 2.68 21.82 -1.23
CA ILE A 152 1.86 23.03 -1.18
C ILE A 152 0.38 22.66 -1.21
N VAL A 153 -0.02 21.71 -2.08
CA VAL A 153 -1.42 21.29 -2.21
C VAL A 153 -1.94 20.57 -0.97
N THR A 154 -1.14 19.69 -0.34
CA THR A 154 -1.56 19.02 0.91
C THR A 154 -1.74 20.02 2.05
N GLY A 155 -0.80 20.97 2.21
CA GLY A 155 -0.92 22.04 3.21
C GLY A 155 -2.06 23.03 2.93
N TRP A 156 -2.41 23.26 1.66
CA TRP A 156 -3.56 24.07 1.27
C TRP A 156 -4.92 23.40 1.51
N ARG A 157 -4.96 22.06 1.56
CA ARG A 157 -6.22 21.31 1.77
C ARG A 157 -6.71 21.41 3.22
N GLU A 158 -5.79 21.41 4.17
CA GLU A 158 -6.08 21.49 5.61
C GLU A 158 -6.57 22.87 6.04
N LYS A 159 -6.01 23.95 5.45
CA LYS A 159 -6.47 25.32 5.74
C LYS A 159 -7.89 25.61 5.24
N ARG A 160 -8.36 24.89 4.21
CA ARG A 160 -9.71 25.10 3.66
C ARG A 160 -10.82 24.40 4.44
N THR A 161 -10.53 23.39 5.26
CA THR A 161 -11.55 22.73 6.10
C THR A 161 -11.77 23.45 7.43
N LEU A 162 -10.76 24.16 7.95
CA LEU A 162 -10.88 24.96 9.19
C LEU A 162 -11.68 26.26 9.00
N GLY A 163 -11.60 26.88 7.83
CA GLY A 163 -12.38 28.09 7.52
C GLY A 163 -13.90 27.85 7.44
N LYS A 164 -14.34 26.59 7.30
CA LYS A 164 -15.77 26.23 7.21
C LYS A 164 -16.41 25.93 8.57
N SER A 165 -15.61 25.65 9.60
CA SER A 165 -16.10 25.33 10.95
C SER A 165 -16.49 26.57 11.78
N TRP A 166 -15.86 27.73 11.53
CA TRP A 166 -16.10 28.95 12.31
C TRP A 166 -17.47 29.61 12.08
N SER A 167 -18.15 29.26 10.97
CA SER A 167 -19.49 29.81 10.64
C SER A 167 -20.63 29.14 11.42
N LEU A 168 -20.47 27.90 11.87
CA LEU A 168 -21.57 27.13 12.47
C LEU A 168 -21.73 27.33 13.99
N ASN A 169 -20.69 27.81 14.68
CA ASN A 169 -20.73 27.93 16.15
C ASN A 169 -21.29 29.28 16.66
N LYS A 170 -21.59 30.25 15.78
CA LYS A 170 -22.22 31.51 16.21
C LYS A 170 -23.74 31.44 16.38
N LYS A 171 -24.41 30.39 15.89
CA LYS A 171 -25.88 30.29 15.93
C LYS A 171 -26.46 29.49 17.10
N SER A 172 -25.65 28.75 17.86
CA SER A 172 -26.13 27.92 18.97
C SER A 172 -26.20 28.65 20.31
N LEU A 173 -25.59 29.83 20.43
CA LEU A 173 -25.43 30.51 21.72
C LEU A 173 -26.63 31.36 22.17
N LEU A 174 -27.73 31.40 21.40
CA LEU A 174 -28.88 32.29 21.63
C LEU A 174 -30.14 31.59 22.17
N ARG A 175 -30.01 30.41 22.79
CA ARG A 175 -31.14 29.77 23.47
C ARG A 175 -30.78 29.27 24.86
N LYS A 176 -30.98 30.13 25.87
CA LYS A 176 -31.60 29.85 27.19
C LYS A 176 -31.31 31.02 28.16
N PRO A 177 -32.07 31.20 29.25
CA PRO A 177 -33.46 30.82 29.52
C PRO A 177 -34.28 31.98 30.15
N LEU A 178 -35.61 31.92 30.15
CA LEU A 178 -36.41 32.69 31.12
C LEU A 178 -37.50 31.78 31.71
N ARG A 179 -37.45 31.68 33.06
CA ARG A 179 -38.36 30.98 33.96
C ARG A 179 -39.77 31.55 33.86
N ILE A 180 -40.80 30.70 34.02
CA ILE A 180 -41.98 30.99 34.85
C ILE A 180 -42.42 29.66 35.50
N ASP A 181 -42.57 29.70 36.82
CA ASP A 181 -43.15 28.72 37.74
C ASP A 181 -44.58 28.29 37.34
N ASP A 182 -44.99 27.07 37.69
CA ASP A 182 -46.19 26.81 38.51
C ASP A 182 -46.70 25.37 38.43
N ALA A 183 -47.26 24.95 39.57
CA ALA A 183 -48.34 23.97 39.74
C ALA A 183 -48.00 22.46 39.66
N ALA A 184 -47.78 21.90 40.85
CA ALA A 184 -48.67 20.90 41.48
C ALA A 184 -49.21 19.72 40.64
N ARG A 185 -48.84 18.50 41.08
CA ARG A 185 -49.56 17.20 41.09
C ARG A 185 -48.52 16.10 40.86
N GLY A 186 -48.34 15.07 41.68
CA GLY A 186 -49.19 14.45 42.68
C GLY A 186 -49.04 12.93 42.52
N GLY A 187 -48.71 12.22 43.61
CA GLY A 187 -48.63 10.74 43.67
C GLY A 187 -47.38 10.17 42.97
N TYR A 188 -46.68 9.16 43.46
CA TYR A 188 -47.19 7.96 44.11
C TYR A 188 -46.20 7.42 45.17
N LEU A 189 -46.70 7.32 46.39
CA LEU A 189 -46.28 6.36 47.39
C LEU A 189 -46.78 4.96 47.00
N ARG A 190 -46.00 3.93 47.36
CA ARG A 190 -46.38 2.56 47.78
C ARG A 190 -47.33 1.77 46.86
N ILE A 191 -46.86 0.63 46.35
CA ILE A 191 -46.83 -0.70 46.99
C ILE A 191 -45.80 -1.54 46.25
#